data_AF-A0A840DK32-F1
#
_entry.id   AF-A0A840DK32-F1
#
_cell.length_a   1.000
_cell.length_b   1.000
_cell.length_c   1.000
_cell.angle_alpha   90.00
_cell.angle_beta   90.00
_cell.angle_gamma   90.00
#
_symmetry.space_group_name_H-M   'P 1'
#
loop_
_entity.id
_entity.type
_entity.pdbx_description
1 polymer ?
#
loop_
_entity_poly.entity_id
_entity_poly.type
_entity_poly.pdbx_seq_one_letter_code
_entity_poly.pdbx_strand_id
1 'polypeptide(L)' 'MKDQLLTASEATAIIGKSRTTFARAVEAGAIKPTYEPTTKTGARLYARQDVLKLKQQLDEKQKQKTTPTKNNKALAA' A
#
# COMPACT_ATOMS: atom_id res chain seq x y z
N MET A 1 -12.76 -3.15 -19.95
CA MET A 1 -11.47 -3.76 -19.52
C MET A 1 -11.80 -4.76 -18.42
N LYS A 2 -11.27 -5.99 -18.44
CA LYS A 2 -11.52 -6.96 -17.35
C LYS A 2 -10.67 -6.55 -16.14
N ASP A 3 -11.29 -6.23 -15.02
CA ASP A 3 -10.56 -5.96 -13.78
C ASP A 3 -9.94 -7.27 -13.29
N GLN A 4 -8.61 -7.36 -13.40
CA GLN A 4 -7.86 -8.50 -12.90
C GLN A 4 -7.91 -8.48 -11.36
N LEU A 5 -8.46 -9.55 -10.79
CA LEU A 5 -8.47 -9.80 -9.37
C LEU A 5 -7.18 -10.52 -8.97
N LEU A 6 -6.56 -10.04 -7.90
CA LEU A 6 -5.29 -10.52 -7.40
C LEU A 6 -5.44 -11.03 -5.98
N THR A 7 -4.81 -12.16 -5.69
CA THR A 7 -4.54 -12.55 -4.32
C THR A 7 -3.59 -11.56 -3.68
N ALA A 8 -3.57 -11.53 -2.36
CA ALA A 8 -2.69 -10.60 -1.68
C ALA A 8 -1.19 -10.99 -1.78
N SER A 9 -0.85 -12.22 -2.17
CA SER A 9 0.52 -12.61 -2.54
C SER A 9 0.94 -11.97 -3.87
N GLU A 10 0.07 -12.01 -4.89
CA GLU A 10 0.30 -11.33 -6.17
C GLU A 10 0.35 -9.80 -6.00
N ALA A 11 -0.53 -9.25 -5.15
CA ALA A 11 -0.51 -7.83 -4.82
C ALA A 11 0.83 -7.41 -4.19
N THR A 12 1.37 -8.24 -3.27
CA THR A 12 2.68 -7.97 -2.65
C THR A 12 3.84 -7.98 -3.64
N ALA A 13 3.78 -8.85 -4.66
CA ALA A 13 4.78 -8.86 -5.73
C ALA A 13 4.75 -7.57 -6.56
N ILE A 14 3.57 -6.99 -6.79
CA ILE A 14 3.42 -5.74 -7.58
C ILE A 14 3.91 -4.51 -6.81
N ILE A 15 3.51 -4.39 -5.54
CA ILE A 15 3.92 -3.26 -4.68
C ILE A 15 5.40 -3.34 -4.29
N GLY A 16 6.02 -4.53 -4.34
CA GLY A 16 7.42 -4.74 -3.94
C GLY A 16 7.65 -4.56 -2.44
N LYS A 17 6.63 -4.83 -1.61
CA LYS A 17 6.66 -4.71 -0.15
C LYS A 17 6.22 -6.02 0.48
N SER A 18 6.56 -6.20 1.76
CA SER A 18 6.24 -7.42 2.49
C SER A 18 4.73 -7.64 2.65
N ARG A 19 4.36 -8.90 2.88
CA ARG A 19 2.99 -9.31 3.22
C ARG A 19 2.44 -8.54 4.42
N THR A 20 3.28 -8.30 5.42
CA THR A 20 2.94 -7.55 6.62
C THR A 20 2.62 -6.09 6.32
N THR A 21 3.40 -5.43 5.45
CA THR A 21 3.10 -4.05 5.03
C THR A 21 1.76 -3.99 4.30
N PHE A 22 1.48 -4.95 3.43
CA PHE A 22 0.19 -5.02 2.74
C PHE A 22 -0.96 -5.26 3.72
N ALA A 23 -0.82 -6.18 4.68
CA ALA A 23 -1.83 -6.43 5.71
C ALA A 23 -2.15 -5.16 6.51
N ARG A 24 -1.13 -4.39 6.91
CA ARG A 24 -1.32 -3.10 7.59
C ARG A 24 -2.06 -2.08 6.70
N ALA A 25 -1.80 -2.07 5.40
CA ALA A 25 -2.52 -1.20 4.47
C ALA A 25 -4.01 -1.59 4.36
N VAL A 26 -4.32 -2.89 4.40
CA VAL A 26 -5.70 -3.38 4.45
C VAL A 26 -6.38 -2.98 5.77
N GLU A 27 -5.71 -3.21 6.91
CA GLU A 27 -6.23 -2.85 8.25
C GLU A 27 -6.45 -1.33 8.40
N ALA A 28 -5.55 -0.53 7.84
CA ALA A 28 -5.69 0.93 7.79
C ALA A 28 -6.76 1.42 6.80
N GLY A 29 -7.40 0.52 6.05
CA GLY A 29 -8.42 0.85 5.05
C GLY A 29 -7.88 1.52 3.79
N ALA A 30 -6.56 1.53 3.58
CA ALA A 30 -5.92 2.12 2.40
C ALA A 30 -6.19 1.30 1.13
N ILE A 31 -6.47 0.01 1.27
CA ILE A 31 -6.97 -0.86 0.20
C ILE A 31 -8.04 -1.78 0.77
N LYS A 32 -9.09 -2.05 -0.02
CA LYS A 32 -10.17 -2.96 0.37
C LYS A 32 -10.20 -4.16 -0.57
N PRO A 33 -10.54 -5.36 -0.08
CA PRO A 33 -10.78 -6.49 -0.95
C PRO A 33 -12.01 -6.22 -1.82
N THR A 34 -11.88 -6.48 -3.11
CA THR A 34 -12.99 -6.44 -4.07
C THR A 34 -13.90 -7.65 -3.89
N TYR A 35 -13.31 -8.77 -3.47
CA TYR A 35 -14.04 -9.98 -3.13
C TYR A 35 -13.51 -10.53 -1.82
N GLU A 36 -14.42 -10.69 -0.86
CA GLU A 36 -14.16 -11.33 0.42
C GLU A 36 -15.08 -12.56 0.54
N PRO A 37 -14.53 -13.77 0.40
CA PRO A 37 -15.32 -14.97 0.58
C PRO A 37 -15.80 -15.06 2.02
N THR A 38 -17.07 -15.41 2.21
CA THR A 38 -17.69 -15.61 3.53
C THR A 38 -17.20 -16.86 4.25
N THR A 39 -16.51 -17.75 3.54
CA THR A 39 -15.95 -18.99 4.09
C THR A 39 -14.55 -18.76 4.65
N LYS A 40 -14.21 -19.44 5.76
CA LYS A 40 -12.92 -19.32 6.46
C LYS A 40 -11.69 -19.68 5.60
N THR A 41 -11.88 -20.34 4.46
CA THR A 41 -10.81 -20.89 3.61
C THR A 41 -10.59 -20.09 2.32
N GLY A 42 -11.45 -19.12 2.01
CA GLY A 42 -11.31 -18.38 0.76
C GLY A 42 -10.27 -17.24 0.85
N ALA A 43 -9.53 -17.02 -0.24
CA ALA A 43 -8.61 -15.90 -0.34
C ALA A 43 -9.36 -14.60 -0.64
N ARG A 44 -9.05 -13.54 0.11
CA ARG A 44 -9.43 -12.16 -0.25
C ARG A 44 -8.77 -11.78 -1.57
N LEU A 45 -9.56 -11.22 -2.48
CA LEU A 45 -9.09 -10.76 -3.78
C LEU A 45 -9.18 -9.24 -3.89
N TYR A 46 -8.22 -8.65 -4.59
CA TYR A 46 -8.03 -7.21 -4.71
C TYR A 46 -7.94 -6.83 -6.18
N ALA A 47 -8.64 -5.78 -6.59
CA ALA A 47 -8.53 -5.26 -7.94
C ALA A 47 -7.11 -4.74 -8.21
N ARG A 48 -6.53 -5.13 -9.35
CA ARG A 48 -5.19 -4.70 -9.75
C ARG A 48 -5.02 -3.18 -9.75
N GLN A 49 -6.06 -2.44 -10.14
CA GLN A 49 -6.01 -0.97 -10.16
C GLN A 49 -5.82 -0.40 -8.75
N ASP A 50 -6.50 -0.94 -7.74
CA ASP A 50 -6.38 -0.45 -6.37
C ASP A 50 -5.04 -0.84 -5.74
N VAL A 51 -4.49 -2.00 -6.11
CA VAL A 51 -3.12 -2.37 -5.75
C VAL A 51 -2.09 -1.38 -6.33
N LEU A 52 -2.29 -0.95 -7.58
CA LEU A 52 -1.41 0.05 -8.22
C LEU A 52 -1.53 1.43 -7.56
N LYS A 53 -2.75 1.86 -7.21
CA LYS A 53 -2.97 3.11 -6.44
C LYS A 53 -2.27 3.05 -5.09
N LEU A 54 -2.39 1.93 -4.38
CA LEU A 54 -1.70 1.74 -3.09
C LEU A 54 -0.18 1.84 -3.26
N LYS A 55 0.39 1.25 -4.31
CA LYS A 55 1.83 1.37 -4.61
C LYS A 55 2.25 2.84 -4.72
N GLN A 56 1.53 3.63 -5.51
CA GLN A 56 1.82 5.05 -5.71
C GLN A 56 1.79 5.81 -4.38
N GLN A 57 0.77 5.61 -3.55
CA GLN A 57 0.66 6.25 -2.23
C GLN A 57 1.80 5.88 -1.29
N LEU A 58 2.24 4.62 -1.30
CA LEU A 58 3.35 4.16 -0.48
C LEU A 58 4.67 4.80 -0.92
N ASP A 59 4.89 4.94 -2.23
CA ASP A 59 6.06 5.60 -2.79
C ASP A 59 6.07 7.11 -2.46
N GLU A 60 4.91 7.77 -2.51
CA GLU A 60 4.77 9.18 -2.11
C GLU A 60 5.02 9.42 -0.61
N LYS A 61 4.49 8.56 0.25
CA LYS A 61 4.77 8.61 1.70
C LYS A 61 6.26 8.43 1.99
N GLN A 62 6.96 7.60 1.21
CA GLN A 62 8.40 7.44 1.36
C GLN A 62 9.16 8.72 0.95
N LYS A 63 8.74 9.39 -0.12
CA LYS A 63 9.33 10.67 -0.56
C LYS A 63 9.16 11.79 0.47
N GLN A 64 8.01 11.89 1.14
CA GLN A 64 7.79 12.90 2.19
C GLN A 64 8.65 12.68 3.44
N LYS A 65 8.97 11.42 3.77
CA LYS A 65 9.80 11.09 4.94
C LYS A 65 11.28 11.46 4.75
N THR A 66 11.72 11.74 3.53
CA THR A 66 13.10 12.09 3.20
C THR A 66 13.33 13.60 3.04
N THR A 67 12.35 14.47 3.30
CA THR A 67 12.63 15.91 3.34
C THR A 67 13.52 16.19 4.56
N PRO A 68 14.78 16.64 4.35
CA PRO A 68 15.65 16.94 5.47
C PRO A 68 15.06 18.14 6.21
N THR A 69 14.80 17.97 7.51
CA THR A 69 14.66 19.08 8.44
C THR A 69 15.90 19.95 8.29
N LYS A 70 15.81 21.07 7.57
CA LYS A 70 16.82 22.12 7.63
C LYS A 70 16.80 22.64 9.08
N ASN A 71 17.76 22.21 9.89
CA ASN A 71 18.09 22.85 11.13
C ASN A 71 18.49 24.30 10.80
N ASN A 72 17.59 25.25 11.01
CA ASN A 72 17.94 26.66 11.08
C ASN A 72 18.72 26.90 12.38
N LYS A 73 20.00 26.50 12.36
CA LYS A 73 21.01 26.96 13.32
C LYS A 73 21.89 27.95 12.57
N ALA A 74 21.64 29.24 12.78
CA ALA A 74 22.59 30.36 12.72
C ALA A 74 21.92 31.64 12.21
N LEU A 75 21.57 32.52 13.16
CA LEU A 75 21.59 34.00 13.16
C LEU A 75 20.55 34.40 14.22
N ALA A 76 20.89 35.04 15.33
CA ALA A 76 21.61 36.30 15.35
C ALA A 76 22.61 36.37 16.51
N ALA A 77 23.73 37.02 16.22
CA ALA A 77 24.67 37.59 17.17
C ALA A 77 24.06 38.83 17.86
#